data_AF-A0A6A0IJT4-F1
#
_entry.id   AF-A0A6A0IJT4-F1
#
_cell.length_a   1.000
_cell.length_b   1.000
_cell.length_c   1.000
_cell.angle_alpha   90.00
_cell.angle_beta   90.00
_cell.angle_gamma   90.00
#
_symmetry.space_group_name_H-M   'P 1'
#
loop_
_entity.id
_entity.type
_entity.pdbx_description
1 polymer ?
#
loop_
_entity_poly.entity_id
_entity_poly.type
_entity_poly.pdbx_seq_one_letter_code
_entity_poly.pdbx_strand_id
1 'polypeptide(L)'
;MVNVNQASAAELARLPRVGEKLAERIVAYRQEHGPFKRAEGLMEVKGIGEKMFAVLEPYVALSGQTTLTEKVSKAKGRSGSKASKTARASGSGEPGTSGR
;
A
#
# COMPACT_ATOMS: atom_id res chain seq x y z
N MET A 1 -14.33 11.24 6.88
CA MET A 1 -13.45 10.13 7.32
C MET A 1 -12.43 9.87 6.25
N VAL A 2 -11.17 9.64 6.62
CA VAL A 2 -10.03 9.42 5.73
C VAL A 2 -9.63 7.96 5.82
N ASN A 3 -9.67 7.25 4.68
CA ASN A 3 -9.29 5.84 4.66
C ASN A 3 -7.76 5.73 4.63
N VAL A 4 -7.13 5.24 5.70
CA VAL A 4 -5.65 5.19 5.78
C VAL A 4 -4.99 4.25 4.77
N ASN A 5 -5.75 3.26 4.27
CA ASN A 5 -5.26 2.31 3.27
C ASN A 5 -5.23 2.92 1.86
N GLN A 6 -6.11 3.89 1.57
CA GLN A 6 -6.24 4.50 0.25
C GLN A 6 -5.83 5.98 0.19
N ALA A 7 -5.81 6.67 1.33
CA ALA A 7 -5.53 8.09 1.41
C ALA A 7 -4.12 8.41 0.94
N SER A 8 -4.00 9.55 0.27
CA SER A 8 -2.71 10.14 -0.12
C SER A 8 -2.10 10.90 1.06
N ALA A 9 -0.78 11.16 0.99
CA ALA A 9 -0.11 11.96 2.01
C ALA A 9 -0.78 13.33 2.23
N ALA A 10 -1.27 13.97 1.17
CA ALA A 10 -2.01 15.23 1.26
C ALA A 10 -3.33 15.12 2.03
N GLU A 11 -4.04 13.99 1.94
CA GLU A 11 -5.30 13.77 2.67
C GLU A 11 -5.05 13.49 4.15
N LEU A 12 -3.98 12.72 4.45
CA LEU A 12 -3.54 12.48 5.82
C LEU A 12 -3.05 13.76 6.49
N ALA A 13 -2.33 14.62 5.76
CA ALA A 13 -1.85 15.92 6.25
C ALA A 13 -2.97 16.94 6.51
N ARG A 14 -4.20 16.68 6.06
CA ARG A 14 -5.38 17.50 6.44
C ARG A 14 -5.91 17.15 7.82
N LEU A 15 -5.46 16.05 8.42
CA LEU A 15 -5.90 15.66 9.75
C LEU A 15 -5.24 16.54 10.81
N PRO A 16 -5.98 16.91 11.87
CA PRO A 16 -5.43 17.70 12.95
C PRO A 16 -4.24 16.95 13.57
N ARG A 17 -3.13 17.68 13.79
CA ARG A 17 -1.85 17.17 14.32
C ARG A 17 -1.03 16.27 13.37
N VAL A 18 -1.51 16.00 12.16
CA VAL A 18 -0.74 15.25 11.14
C VAL A 18 -0.16 16.26 10.14
N GLY A 19 1.16 16.37 10.12
CA GLY A 19 1.87 17.19 9.12
C GLY A 19 2.37 16.35 7.94
N GLU A 20 2.90 17.03 6.92
CA GLU A 20 3.42 16.44 5.68
C GLU A 20 4.42 15.29 5.95
N LYS A 21 5.42 15.52 6.81
CA LYS A 21 6.41 14.49 7.22
C LYS A 21 5.77 13.25 7.87
N LEU A 22 4.67 13.43 8.60
CA LEU A 22 4.01 12.33 9.29
C LEU A 22 3.14 11.54 8.30
N ALA A 23 2.44 12.25 7.41
CA ALA A 23 1.68 11.67 6.33
C ALA A 23 2.54 10.83 5.38
N GLU A 24 3.72 11.32 5.00
CA GLU A 24 4.68 10.54 4.22
C GLU A 24 5.13 9.26 4.93
N ARG A 25 5.36 9.34 6.26
CA ARG A 25 5.71 8.15 7.06
C ARG A 25 4.59 7.11 7.12
N ILE A 26 3.32 7.53 7.21
CA ILE A 26 2.18 6.61 7.16
C ILE A 26 2.16 5.88 5.80
N VAL A 27 2.37 6.61 4.71
CA VAL A 27 2.42 6.03 3.36
C VAL A 27 3.63 5.10 3.19
N ALA A 28 4.79 5.45 3.74
CA ALA A 28 5.97 4.59 3.72
C ALA A 28 5.72 3.30 4.53
N TYR A 29 5.17 3.41 5.73
CA TYR A 29 4.84 2.26 6.58
C TYR A 29 3.89 1.30 5.86
N ARG A 30 2.85 1.80 5.19
CA ARG A 30 1.93 0.93 4.42
C ARG A 30 2.61 0.22 3.26
N GLN A 31 3.63 0.83 2.65
CA GLN A 31 4.36 0.22 1.53
C GLN A 31 5.29 -0.89 2.03
N GLU A 32 5.87 -0.72 3.21
CA GLU A 32 6.84 -1.65 3.79
C GLU A 32 6.16 -2.80 4.54
N HIS A 33 5.13 -2.51 5.33
CA HIS A 33 4.40 -3.49 6.16
C HIS A 33 3.10 -4.02 5.51
N GLY A 34 2.62 -3.35 4.46
CA GLY A 34 1.34 -3.64 3.82
C GLY A 34 0.17 -2.85 4.42
N PRO A 35 -1.09 -3.18 4.05
CA PRO A 35 -2.26 -2.42 4.47
C PRO A 35 -2.52 -2.52 5.98
N PHE A 36 -2.99 -1.43 6.56
CA PHE A 36 -3.41 -1.36 7.96
C PHE A 36 -4.67 -2.19 8.18
N LYS A 37 -4.57 -3.18 9.08
CA LYS A 37 -5.69 -4.02 9.51
C LYS A 37 -6.53 -3.37 10.60
N ARG A 38 -5.94 -2.46 11.39
CA ARG A 38 -6.55 -1.77 12.53
C ARG A 38 -6.10 -0.32 12.60
N ALA A 39 -6.93 0.53 13.20
CA ALA A 39 -6.65 1.96 13.34
C ALA A 39 -5.48 2.18 14.28
N GLU A 40 -5.37 1.34 15.33
CA GLU A 40 -4.22 1.31 16.23
C GLU A 40 -2.88 1.09 15.51
N GLY A 41 -2.86 0.51 14.29
CA GLY A 41 -1.64 0.37 13.50
C GLY A 41 -1.00 1.72 13.12
N LEU A 42 -1.76 2.82 13.13
CA LEU A 42 -1.19 4.15 12.99
C LEU A 42 -0.22 4.48 14.14
N MET A 43 -0.42 3.93 15.35
CA MET A 43 0.46 4.16 16.49
C MET A 43 1.84 3.49 16.33
N GLU A 44 1.98 2.49 15.45
CA GLU A 44 3.29 1.95 15.08
C GLU A 44 4.10 2.92 14.22
N VAL A 45 3.45 3.90 13.58
CA VAL A 45 4.16 4.89 12.77
C VAL A 45 4.90 5.87 13.68
N LYS A 46 6.22 5.92 13.52
CA LYS A 46 7.09 6.80 14.30
C LYS A 46 6.63 8.27 14.22
N GLY A 47 6.15 8.79 15.36
CA GLY A 47 5.63 10.15 15.50
C GLY A 47 4.11 10.24 15.71
N ILE A 48 3.38 9.14 15.60
CA ILE A 48 1.98 9.05 16.04
C ILE A 48 1.97 8.43 17.44
N GLY A 49 1.68 9.25 18.44
CA GLY A 49 1.49 8.79 19.81
C GLY A 49 0.02 8.57 20.13
N GLU A 50 -0.25 7.92 21.27
CA GLU A 50 -1.58 7.64 21.81
C GLU A 50 -2.50 8.87 21.87
N LYS A 51 -1.95 10.01 22.31
CA LYS A 51 -2.67 11.30 22.34
C LYS A 51 -3.08 11.80 20.95
N MET A 52 -2.27 11.54 19.93
CA MET A 52 -2.60 11.93 18.56
C MET A 52 -3.63 10.96 17.98
N PHE A 53 -3.41 9.66 18.20
CA PHE A 53 -4.30 8.61 17.74
C PHE A 53 -5.73 8.81 18.24
N ALA A 54 -5.93 9.12 19.53
CA ALA A 54 -7.26 9.38 20.08
C ALA A 54 -8.01 10.53 19.39
N VAL A 55 -7.28 11.55 18.90
CA VAL A 55 -7.87 12.66 18.13
C VAL A 55 -8.17 12.24 16.69
N LEU A 56 -7.37 11.34 16.13
CA LEU A 56 -7.47 10.86 14.76
C LEU A 56 -8.52 9.76 14.60
N GLU A 57 -8.72 8.94 15.61
CA GLU A 57 -9.62 7.78 15.67
C GLU A 57 -11.01 8.06 15.05
N PRO A 58 -11.73 9.14 15.40
CA PRO A 58 -13.04 9.43 14.80
C PRO A 58 -12.97 9.93 13.34
N TYR A 59 -11.80 10.35 12.86
CA TYR A 59 -11.61 10.86 11.50
C TYR A 59 -10.99 9.82 10.55
N VAL A 60 -10.41 8.73 11.06
CA VAL A 60 -9.78 7.67 10.25
C VAL A 60 -10.72 6.48 10.06
N ALA A 61 -10.61 5.82 8.90
CA ALA A 61 -11.35 4.62 8.59
C ALA A 61 -10.43 3.54 7.99
N LEU A 62 -10.76 2.26 8.24
CA LEU A 62 -10.00 1.10 7.77
C LEU A 62 -10.70 0.36 6.62
N SER A 63 -12.03 0.39 6.61
CA SER A 63 -12.87 -0.35 5.70
C SER A 63 -13.98 0.55 5.17
N GLY A 64 -14.15 0.58 3.84
CA GLY A 64 -15.13 1.41 3.14
C GLY A 64 -14.51 2.34 2.09
N GLN A 65 -15.30 2.72 1.09
CA GLN A 65 -14.91 3.66 0.04
C GLN A 65 -14.63 5.04 0.64
N THR A 66 -13.50 5.65 0.30
CA THR A 66 -13.20 7.04 0.65
C THR A 66 -14.25 7.97 0.04
N THR A 67 -15.11 8.57 0.87
CA THR A 67 -16.21 9.45 0.39
C THR A 67 -15.72 10.81 -0.13
N LEU A 68 -14.43 11.15 0.01
CA LEU A 68 -13.83 12.40 -0.51
C LEU A 68 -13.32 12.28 -1.97
N THR A 69 -13.88 11.38 -2.77
CA THR A 69 -13.33 11.03 -4.10
C THR A 69 -13.98 11.73 -5.29
N GLU A 70 -14.95 12.64 -5.10
CA GLU A 70 -15.70 13.16 -6.25
C GLU A 70 -14.92 14.07 -7.23
N LYS A 71 -13.68 14.52 -6.94
CA LYS A 71 -12.99 15.45 -7.85
C LYS A 71 -11.50 15.28 -8.13
N VAL A 72 -10.87 14.14 -7.85
CA VAL A 72 -9.47 13.93 -8.26
C VAL A 72 -9.21 12.49 -8.74
N SER A 73 -9.16 12.35 -10.07
CA SER A 73 -8.26 11.46 -10.80
C SER A 73 -8.56 9.96 -10.86
N LYS A 74 -9.22 9.61 -11.97
CA LYS A 74 -8.85 8.51 -12.88
C LYS A 74 -7.39 8.03 -12.70
N ALA A 75 -7.20 6.71 -12.62
CA ALA A 75 -5.97 5.93 -12.75
C ALA A 75 -5.01 5.82 -11.54
N LYS A 76 -5.06 4.68 -10.83
CA LYS A 76 -3.92 3.76 -10.58
C LYS A 76 -4.38 2.60 -9.68
N GLY A 77 -4.40 1.38 -10.23
CA GLY A 77 -4.76 0.18 -9.45
C GLY A 77 -4.73 -1.14 -10.21
N ARG A 78 -3.94 -1.22 -11.29
CA ARG A 78 -3.39 -2.51 -11.74
C ARG A 78 -2.19 -2.80 -10.84
N SER A 79 -2.33 -3.71 -9.88
CA SER A 79 -1.17 -4.42 -9.31
C SER A 79 -1.61 -5.69 -8.58
N GLY A 80 -1.05 -6.80 -9.00
CA GLY A 80 -1.41 -8.18 -8.68
C GLY A 80 -1.51 -8.93 -10.01
N SER A 81 -0.45 -9.49 -10.59
CA SER A 81 0.58 -10.30 -9.96
C SER A 81 1.95 -10.15 -10.65
N LYS A 82 2.98 -9.91 -9.86
CA LYS A 82 4.37 -10.23 -10.23
C LYS A 82 4.66 -11.61 -9.66
N ALA A 83 4.57 -12.64 -10.49
CA ALA A 83 5.11 -13.97 -10.20
C ALA A 83 6.16 -14.29 -11.27
N SER A 84 7.42 -14.07 -10.90
CA SER A 84 8.62 -14.43 -11.64
C SER A 84 9.11 -15.82 -11.20
N LYS A 85 9.27 -16.77 -12.12
CA LYS A 85 10.24 -17.89 -12.02
C LYS A 85 10.47 -18.53 -13.40
N THR A 86 11.41 -18.00 -14.18
CA THR A 86 12.71 -18.60 -14.54
C THR A 86 12.68 -19.96 -15.28
N ALA A 87 13.03 -19.87 -16.57
CA ALA A 87 13.83 -20.77 -17.40
C ALA A 87 14.09 -22.22 -16.93
N ARG A 88 13.74 -23.17 -17.81
CA ARG A 88 14.48 -24.43 -17.98
C ARG A 88 14.48 -24.83 -19.46
N ALA A 89 15.48 -24.33 -20.18
CA ALA A 89 15.89 -24.88 -21.46
C ALA A 89 16.89 -26.02 -21.17
N SER A 90 16.47 -27.24 -21.45
CA SER A 90 17.32 -28.43 -21.61
C SER A 90 16.75 -29.06 -22.89
N GLY A 91 17.42 -29.07 -24.04
CA GLY A 91 18.84 -29.33 -24.24
C GLY A 91 19.06 -30.84 -24.26
N SER A 92 18.48 -31.54 -25.22
CA SER A 92 18.80 -32.93 -25.59
C SER A 92 18.24 -33.20 -26.99
N GLY A 93 18.93 -32.74 -28.02
CA GLY A 93 18.76 -33.27 -29.37
C GLY A 93 19.56 -34.57 -29.45
N GLU A 94 18.90 -35.71 -29.32
CA GLU A 94 19.51 -37.00 -29.62
C GLU A 94 19.75 -37.12 -31.14
N PRO A 95 20.93 -37.59 -31.57
CA PRO A 95 21.29 -37.74 -32.97
C PRO A 95 20.51 -38.91 -33.59
N GLY A 96 19.49 -38.56 -34.37
CA GLY A 96 18.78 -39.48 -35.24
C GLY A 96 19.51 -39.67 -36.57
N THR A 97 19.64 -40.94 -36.94
CA THR A 97 19.70 -41.52 -38.28
C THR A 97 21.08 -41.68 -38.96
N SER A 98 21.53 -42.94 -38.98
CA SER A 98 21.65 -43.79 -40.20
C SER A 98 22.26 -43.13 -41.46
N GLY A 99 23.22 -43.69 -42.17
CA GLY A 99 23.73 -45.05 -42.25
C GLY A 99 24.31 -45.26 -43.65
N ARG A 100 25.42 -45.98 -43.71
CA ARG A 100 26.06 -46.66 -44.85
C ARG A 100 26.47 -45.86 -46.09
#